data_AF-A0A117MQ66-F1
#
_entry.id   AF-A0A117MQ66-F1
#
_cell.length_a   1.000
_cell.length_b   1.000
_cell.length_c   1.000
_cell.angle_alpha   90.00
_cell.angle_beta   90.00
_cell.angle_gamma   90.00
#
_symmetry.space_group_name_H-M   'P 1'
#
loop_
_entity.id
_entity.type
_entity.pdbx_description
1 polymer ?
#
loop_
_entity_poly.entity_id
_entity_poly.type
_entity_poly.pdbx_seq_one_letter_code
_entity_poly.pdbx_strand_id
1 'polypeptide(L)'
;MCTAAIVAVIVGLGTAACTGDDPSGDRAAPSSSSAAAPSLTFDEAYRKLPMDGTEDVPITWDLAGVPDTDEVLAARRGLAFMYWERQATDWTQVIPIGRFVFTEAYYEKFLAPFAMSSVVEDPLIGPIWVKVMGVEPAGADQATVTFCTDLGYWHHVEEKNFTVRQDRANLESYVLKNVESGDGEHHWLTDRLIDNDGSRMAKYGPECTKWSQHRP
;
A
#
# COMPACT_ATOMS: atom_id res chain seq x y z
N MET A 1 46.72 13.20 24.25
CA MET A 1 47.68 12.08 24.42
C MET A 1 46.90 10.78 24.34
N CYS A 2 47.40 9.87 23.49
CA CYS A 2 47.23 8.41 23.49
C CYS A 2 45.82 7.79 23.42
N THR A 3 45.44 7.41 22.20
CA THR A 3 45.14 6.03 21.75
C THR A 3 44.79 4.98 22.81
N ALA A 4 43.68 4.27 22.63
CA ALA A 4 43.67 2.87 22.13
C ALA A 4 42.35 2.15 22.42
N ALA A 5 41.91 1.39 21.41
CA ALA A 5 40.83 0.42 21.48
C ALA A 5 41.15 -0.74 22.45
N ILE A 6 40.11 -1.37 22.98
CA ILE A 6 40.19 -2.75 23.47
C ILE A 6 39.09 -3.57 22.79
N VAL A 7 39.56 -4.54 22.00
CA VAL A 7 38.87 -5.73 21.56
C VAL A 7 39.14 -6.82 22.59
N ALA A 8 38.13 -7.58 23.02
CA ALA A 8 38.19 -9.02 23.35
C ALA A 8 36.75 -9.49 23.69
N VAL A 9 36.07 -10.46 23.04
CA VAL A 9 36.39 -11.80 22.48
C VAL A 9 36.34 -12.93 23.55
N ILE A 10 35.16 -13.59 23.54
CA ILE A 10 34.87 -15.05 23.60
C ILE A 10 34.80 -15.78 24.98
N VAL A 11 33.83 -16.71 24.98
CA VAL A 11 33.67 -17.99 25.73
C VAL A 11 32.99 -17.81 27.09
N GLY A 12 31.90 -18.48 27.46
CA GLY A 12 31.22 -19.66 26.91
C GLY A 12 30.80 -20.56 28.10
N LEU A 13 29.58 -21.11 28.01
CA LEU A 13 29.03 -22.28 28.72
C LEU A 13 29.18 -22.37 30.25
N GLY A 14 28.05 -22.27 30.93
CA GLY A 14 27.82 -22.85 32.26
C GLY A 14 26.51 -23.64 32.26
N THR A 15 26.61 -24.95 31.97
CA THR A 15 25.59 -25.94 32.33
C THR A 15 25.56 -26.06 33.85
N ALA A 16 24.40 -25.82 34.47
CA ALA A 16 24.12 -26.28 35.81
C ALA A 16 22.80 -27.07 35.77
N ALA A 17 22.96 -28.39 35.83
CA ALA A 17 21.91 -29.29 36.25
C ALA A 17 21.68 -29.07 37.76
N CYS A 18 20.45 -28.75 38.14
CA CYS A 18 19.98 -28.91 39.51
C CYS A 18 18.82 -29.91 39.48
N THR A 19 19.11 -31.11 39.98
CA THR A 19 18.16 -32.15 40.36
C THR A 19 17.27 -31.65 41.50
N GLY A 20 15.96 -31.71 41.31
CA GLY A 20 14.96 -31.53 42.34
C GLY A 20 13.68 -32.24 41.90
N ASP A 21 13.49 -33.46 42.38
CA ASP A 21 12.23 -34.20 42.25
C ASP A 21 11.19 -33.56 43.19
N ASP A 22 10.12 -33.04 42.61
CA ASP A 22 8.81 -32.95 43.26
C ASP A 22 7.72 -33.21 42.20
N PRO A 23 6.78 -34.16 42.43
CA PRO A 23 5.85 -34.61 41.41
C PRO A 23 4.52 -33.86 41.55
N SER A 24 4.15 -33.00 40.60
CA SER A 24 2.79 -32.45 40.50
C SER A 24 2.54 -31.71 39.18
N GLY A 25 1.72 -32.32 38.32
CA GLY A 25 0.84 -31.57 37.41
C GLY A 25 1.42 -31.22 36.04
N ASP A 26 1.05 -32.01 35.05
CA ASP A 26 1.10 -31.69 33.63
C ASP A 26 0.63 -30.27 33.32
N ARG A 27 1.57 -29.42 32.90
CA ARG A 27 1.32 -28.35 31.93
C ARG A 27 2.63 -27.99 31.26
N ALA A 28 3.03 -28.85 30.32
CA ALA A 28 3.89 -28.41 29.23
C ALA A 28 3.19 -27.21 28.58
N ALA A 29 3.74 -26.00 28.78
CA ALA A 29 3.40 -24.89 27.91
C ALA A 29 3.72 -25.35 26.49
N PRO A 30 2.78 -25.27 25.53
CA PRO A 30 3.13 -25.57 24.16
C PRO A 30 4.22 -24.57 23.79
N SER A 31 5.41 -25.11 23.54
CA SER A 31 6.44 -24.41 22.79
C SER A 31 5.81 -24.08 21.44
N SER A 32 5.21 -22.90 21.37
CA SER A 32 4.75 -22.30 20.14
C SER A 32 6.00 -22.05 19.33
N SER A 33 6.37 -23.04 18.51
CA SER A 33 7.16 -22.78 17.33
C SER A 33 6.34 -21.77 16.53
N SER A 34 6.68 -20.49 16.68
CA SER A 34 6.34 -19.50 15.69
C SER A 34 7.09 -19.95 14.44
N ALA A 35 6.48 -20.87 13.69
CA ALA A 35 6.90 -21.17 12.34
C ALA A 35 6.99 -19.80 11.67
N ALA A 36 8.19 -19.41 11.27
CA ALA A 36 8.36 -18.20 10.48
C ALA A 36 7.35 -18.31 9.34
N ALA A 37 6.41 -17.38 9.29
CA ALA A 37 5.44 -17.34 8.21
C ALA A 37 6.23 -17.40 6.90
N PRO A 38 5.85 -18.25 5.94
CA PRO A 38 6.57 -18.32 4.67
C PRO A 38 6.65 -16.91 4.10
N SER A 39 7.88 -16.44 3.87
CA SER A 39 8.12 -15.17 3.21
C SER A 39 7.55 -15.27 1.80
N LEU A 40 6.48 -14.54 1.52
CA LEU A 40 5.91 -14.44 0.17
C LEU A 40 6.98 -13.87 -0.76
N THR A 41 7.04 -14.36 -1.99
CA THR A 41 7.81 -13.68 -3.04
C THR A 41 7.19 -12.31 -3.34
N PHE A 42 7.95 -11.43 -4.00
CA PHE A 42 7.44 -10.14 -4.44
C PHE A 42 6.14 -10.31 -5.26
N ASP A 43 6.19 -11.16 -6.28
CA ASP A 43 5.06 -11.51 -7.13
C ASP A 43 3.85 -12.06 -6.37
N GLU A 44 4.07 -12.93 -5.40
CA GLU A 44 3.00 -13.51 -4.58
C GLU A 44 2.31 -12.46 -3.73
N ALA A 45 3.08 -11.57 -3.08
CA ALA A 45 2.53 -10.48 -2.29
C ALA A 45 1.80 -9.47 -3.17
N TYR A 46 2.40 -9.11 -4.30
CA TYR A 46 1.85 -8.15 -5.26
C TYR A 46 0.53 -8.62 -5.90
N ARG A 47 0.33 -9.93 -6.05
CA ARG A 47 -0.95 -10.51 -6.52
C ARG A 47 -2.04 -10.58 -5.44
N LYS A 48 -1.69 -10.46 -4.15
CA LYS A 48 -2.67 -10.54 -3.07
C LYS A 48 -3.50 -9.27 -2.89
N LEU A 49 -3.07 -8.15 -3.48
CA LEU A 49 -3.85 -6.91 -3.43
C LEU A 49 -4.98 -6.95 -4.46
N PRO A 50 -6.25 -6.84 -4.04
CA PRO A 50 -7.37 -6.80 -4.97
C PRO A 50 -7.30 -5.52 -5.81
N MET A 51 -7.37 -5.68 -7.13
CA MET A 51 -7.33 -4.57 -8.09
C MET A 51 -8.68 -3.85 -8.23
N ASP A 52 -9.77 -4.57 -7.96
CA ASP A 52 -11.14 -4.09 -8.16
C ASP A 52 -11.76 -3.53 -6.87
N GLY A 53 -10.92 -3.28 -5.85
CA GLY A 53 -11.34 -2.78 -4.55
C GLY A 53 -11.99 -3.86 -3.68
N THR A 54 -13.03 -3.48 -2.94
CA THR A 54 -13.81 -4.37 -2.05
C THR A 54 -15.30 -4.25 -2.33
N GLU A 55 -16.12 -4.99 -1.58
CA GLU A 55 -17.58 -4.81 -1.61
C GLU A 55 -18.02 -3.40 -1.21
N ASP A 56 -17.38 -2.79 -0.20
CA ASP A 56 -17.73 -1.45 0.31
C ASP A 56 -17.11 -0.31 -0.51
N VAL A 57 -16.00 -0.59 -1.20
CA VAL A 57 -15.32 0.33 -2.12
C VAL A 57 -15.07 -0.37 -3.46
N PRO A 58 -16.12 -0.54 -4.27
CA PRO A 58 -15.95 -1.14 -5.58
C PRO A 58 -15.23 -0.16 -6.50
N ILE A 59 -14.24 -0.66 -7.25
CA ILE A 59 -13.49 0.11 -8.24
C ILE A 59 -13.92 -0.34 -9.64
N THR A 60 -14.41 0.60 -10.44
CA THR A 60 -14.73 0.39 -11.86
C THR A 60 -13.65 1.00 -12.73
N TRP A 61 -12.92 0.16 -13.47
CA TRP A 61 -11.87 0.60 -14.38
C TRP A 61 -12.41 0.90 -15.79
N ASP A 62 -12.19 2.12 -16.27
CA ASP A 62 -12.25 2.44 -17.69
C ASP A 62 -10.94 2.03 -18.35
N LEU A 63 -10.96 0.85 -18.98
CA LEU A 63 -9.81 0.25 -19.66
C LEU A 63 -9.68 0.74 -21.12
N ALA A 64 -10.51 1.69 -21.56
CA ALA A 64 -10.48 2.14 -22.94
C ALA A 64 -9.20 2.93 -23.26
N GLY A 65 -8.47 2.48 -24.28
CA GLY A 65 -7.42 3.28 -24.93
C GLY A 65 -6.07 3.34 -24.21
N VAL A 66 -5.87 2.60 -23.11
CA VAL A 66 -4.58 2.54 -22.41
C VAL A 66 -4.14 1.09 -22.22
N PRO A 67 -2.97 0.69 -22.74
CA PRO A 67 -2.44 -0.66 -22.54
C PRO A 67 -2.03 -0.88 -21.08
N ASP A 68 -2.12 -2.12 -20.64
CA ASP A 68 -1.63 -2.57 -19.33
C ASP A 68 -0.12 -2.76 -19.39
N THR A 69 0.63 -1.66 -19.38
CA THR A 69 2.09 -1.69 -19.17
C THR A 69 2.40 -1.90 -17.68
N ASP A 70 3.63 -2.31 -17.38
CA ASP A 70 4.03 -2.60 -15.99
C ASP A 70 3.88 -1.36 -15.08
N GLU A 71 4.16 -0.17 -15.60
CA GLU A 71 3.94 1.11 -14.92
C GLU A 71 2.46 1.31 -14.58
N VAL A 72 1.58 1.11 -15.56
CA VAL A 72 0.13 1.27 -15.37
C VAL A 72 -0.37 0.27 -14.34
N LEU A 73 0.04 -0.99 -14.44
CA LEU A 73 -0.34 -2.05 -13.51
C LEU A 73 0.14 -1.77 -12.08
N ALA A 74 1.35 -1.24 -11.91
CA ALA A 74 1.88 -0.82 -10.62
C ALA A 74 1.10 0.36 -10.02
N ALA A 75 0.84 1.39 -10.83
CA ALA A 75 0.08 2.54 -10.40
C ALA A 75 -1.37 2.17 -10.02
N ARG A 76 -2.01 1.25 -10.76
CA ARG A 76 -3.36 0.77 -10.44
C ARG A 76 -3.42 0.02 -9.11
N ARG A 77 -2.42 -0.82 -8.81
CA ARG A 77 -2.32 -1.49 -7.50
C ARG A 77 -2.09 -0.50 -6.37
N GLY A 78 -1.25 0.51 -6.61
CA GLY A 78 -1.05 1.63 -5.67
C GLY A 78 -2.37 2.32 -5.35
N LEU A 79 -3.13 2.66 -6.39
CA LEU A 79 -4.43 3.28 -6.27
C LEU A 79 -5.43 2.42 -5.51
N ALA A 80 -5.56 1.15 -5.88
CA ALA A 80 -6.47 0.23 -5.20
C ALA A 80 -6.11 0.06 -3.71
N PHE A 81 -4.81 -0.07 -3.40
CA PHE A 81 -4.34 -0.14 -2.01
C PHE A 81 -4.68 1.11 -1.21
N MET A 82 -4.43 2.32 -1.74
CA MET A 82 -4.71 3.57 -1.02
C MET A 82 -6.20 3.75 -0.74
N TYR A 83 -7.07 3.34 -1.66
CA TYR A 83 -8.51 3.41 -1.43
C TYR A 83 -9.00 2.36 -0.42
N TRP A 84 -8.40 1.18 -0.44
CA TRP A 84 -8.64 0.14 0.55
C TRP A 84 -8.22 0.58 1.97
N GLU A 85 -7.05 1.21 2.09
CA GLU A 85 -6.55 1.76 3.35
C GLU A 85 -7.48 2.82 3.94
N ARG A 86 -8.12 3.65 3.10
CA ARG A 86 -9.10 4.67 3.50
C ARG A 86 -10.44 4.10 4.00
N GLN A 87 -10.69 2.82 3.82
CA GLN A 87 -11.95 2.12 4.09
C GLN A 87 -11.84 1.16 5.29
N ALA A 88 -10.78 0.36 5.33
CA ALA A 88 -10.71 -0.78 6.25
C ALA A 88 -10.42 -0.34 7.69
N THR A 89 -11.05 -1.01 8.66
CA THR A 89 -10.79 -0.80 10.09
C THR A 89 -9.76 -1.80 10.66
N ASP A 90 -9.39 -2.83 9.89
CA ASP A 90 -8.51 -3.95 10.26
C ASP A 90 -7.32 -4.16 9.29
N TRP A 91 -6.83 -3.06 8.72
CA TRP A 91 -5.82 -2.97 7.67
C TRP A 91 -4.40 -3.42 8.04
N THR A 92 -4.17 -3.76 9.32
CA THR A 92 -2.87 -4.13 9.87
C THR A 92 -2.16 -5.25 9.09
N GLN A 93 -2.90 -6.24 8.57
CA GLN A 93 -2.30 -7.35 7.81
C GLN A 93 -1.96 -7.00 6.36
N VAL A 94 -2.55 -5.94 5.81
CA VAL A 94 -2.42 -5.58 4.39
C VAL A 94 -1.39 -4.48 4.19
N ILE A 95 -1.10 -3.63 5.18
CA ILE A 95 0.05 -2.71 5.07
C ILE A 95 1.38 -3.44 4.81
N PRO A 96 1.70 -4.56 5.48
CA PRO A 96 2.88 -5.35 5.13
C PRO A 96 2.92 -5.77 3.64
N ILE A 97 1.75 -6.00 3.02
CA ILE A 97 1.63 -6.29 1.58
C ILE A 97 1.78 -5.00 0.75
N GLY A 98 1.30 -3.86 1.26
CA GLY A 98 1.48 -2.54 0.67
C GLY A 98 2.95 -2.20 0.39
N ARG A 99 3.91 -2.69 1.21
CA ARG A 99 5.35 -2.50 0.95
C ARG A 99 5.78 -2.95 -0.46
N PHE A 100 5.11 -3.94 -1.04
CA PHE A 100 5.42 -4.45 -2.38
C PHE A 100 4.89 -3.56 -3.51
N VAL A 101 4.11 -2.53 -3.19
CA VAL A 101 3.57 -1.59 -4.17
C VAL A 101 4.31 -0.26 -4.16
N PHE A 102 4.99 0.06 -3.06
CA PHE A 102 5.70 1.32 -2.88
C PHE A 102 7.20 1.10 -2.77
N THR A 103 7.98 2.13 -3.14
CA THR A 103 9.41 2.10 -2.85
C THR A 103 9.62 2.00 -1.34
N GLU A 104 10.68 1.33 -0.91
CA GLU A 104 11.01 1.19 0.52
C GLU A 104 11.08 2.54 1.22
N ALA A 105 11.69 3.53 0.57
CA ALA A 105 11.77 4.90 1.10
C ALA A 105 10.40 5.56 1.29
N TYR A 106 9.45 5.37 0.38
CA TYR A 106 8.09 5.91 0.54
C TYR A 106 7.33 5.16 1.62
N TYR A 107 7.42 3.83 1.61
CA TYR A 107 6.78 2.96 2.60
C TYR A 107 7.22 3.34 4.02
N GLU A 108 8.53 3.37 4.30
CA GLU A 108 9.05 3.67 5.64
C GLU A 108 8.64 5.05 6.13
N LYS A 109 8.62 6.03 5.22
CA LYS A 109 8.31 7.41 5.58
C LYS A 109 6.83 7.67 5.79
N PHE A 110 5.98 7.04 4.98
CA PHE A 110 4.56 7.41 4.88
C PHE A 110 3.59 6.32 5.27
N LEU A 111 3.91 5.02 5.12
CA LEU A 111 2.97 3.92 5.39
C LEU A 111 3.34 3.14 6.66
N ALA A 112 4.62 2.95 6.94
CA ALA A 112 5.08 2.24 8.13
C ALA A 112 4.56 2.84 9.47
N PRO A 113 4.44 4.18 9.64
CA PRO A 113 3.88 4.75 10.87
C PRO A 113 2.43 4.33 11.16
N PHE A 114 1.70 4.00 10.10
CA PHE A 114 0.28 3.65 10.13
C PHE A 114 0.06 2.14 10.34
N ALA A 115 1.07 1.29 10.08
CA ALA A 115 1.02 -0.16 10.32
C ALA A 115 0.75 -0.57 11.77
N MET A 116 0.90 0.35 12.71
CA MET A 116 0.73 0.11 14.14
C MET A 116 -0.47 0.87 14.72
N SER A 117 -1.18 1.67 13.94
CA SER A 117 -2.33 2.43 14.43
C SER A 117 -3.65 1.70 14.14
N SER A 118 -4.51 1.61 15.16
CA SER A 118 -5.87 1.08 15.03
C SER A 118 -6.89 2.20 14.84
N VAL A 119 -6.44 3.39 14.42
CA VAL A 119 -7.23 4.62 14.53
C VAL A 119 -7.41 5.19 13.14
N VAL A 120 -8.50 4.78 12.50
CA VAL A 120 -9.19 5.61 11.51
C VAL A 120 -10.54 5.91 12.11
N GLU A 121 -10.71 7.13 12.63
CA GLU A 121 -12.03 7.59 13.04
C GLU A 121 -12.78 7.97 11.75
N ASP A 122 -13.82 7.18 11.46
CA ASP A 122 -14.80 7.32 10.37
C ASP A 122 -14.29 7.03 8.93
N PRO A 123 -14.29 5.75 8.49
CA PRO A 123 -13.84 5.37 7.15
C PRO A 123 -14.73 5.92 6.04
N LEU A 124 -14.18 6.00 4.83
CA LEU A 124 -14.91 6.40 3.64
C LEU A 124 -15.40 5.17 2.86
N ILE A 125 -16.62 5.26 2.33
CA ILE A 125 -17.23 4.24 1.46
C ILE A 125 -17.84 4.87 0.22
N GLY A 126 -18.01 4.05 -0.81
CA GLY A 126 -18.68 4.42 -2.04
C GLY A 126 -17.97 3.90 -3.29
N PRO A 127 -18.68 3.83 -4.43
CA PRO A 127 -18.08 3.41 -5.69
C PRO A 127 -17.07 4.43 -6.19
N ILE A 128 -16.01 3.91 -6.83
CA ILE A 128 -15.02 4.70 -7.55
C ILE A 128 -15.07 4.28 -9.01
N TRP A 129 -15.07 5.26 -9.90
CA TRP A 129 -14.71 5.03 -11.30
C TRP A 129 -13.32 5.57 -11.53
N VAL A 130 -12.48 4.82 -12.24
CA VAL A 130 -11.09 5.17 -12.49
C VAL A 130 -10.79 5.09 -13.98
N LYS A 131 -10.16 6.13 -14.53
CA LYS A 131 -9.64 6.16 -15.90
C LYS A 131 -8.19 6.58 -15.88
N VAL A 132 -7.34 5.87 -16.65
CA VAL A 132 -5.98 6.34 -16.91
C VAL A 132 -6.04 7.52 -17.87
N MET A 133 -5.51 8.67 -17.44
CA MET A 133 -5.44 9.89 -18.25
C MET A 133 -4.16 9.96 -19.07
N GLY A 134 -3.07 9.42 -18.53
CA GLY A 134 -1.82 9.34 -19.27
C GLY A 134 -0.66 8.76 -18.47
N VAL A 135 0.37 8.36 -19.23
CA VAL A 135 1.65 7.91 -18.73
C VAL A 135 2.71 8.87 -19.26
N GLU A 136 3.47 9.48 -18.36
CA GLU A 136 4.48 10.48 -18.66
C GLU A 136 5.86 9.96 -18.24
N PRO A 137 6.76 9.61 -19.17
CA PRO A 137 8.11 9.21 -18.81
C PRO A 137 8.87 10.43 -18.27
N ALA A 138 9.54 10.26 -17.13
CA ALA A 138 10.37 11.29 -16.49
C ALA A 138 11.87 10.94 -16.52
N GLY A 139 12.22 9.73 -16.97
CA GLY A 139 13.58 9.23 -17.11
C GLY A 139 13.58 7.76 -17.54
N ALA A 140 14.76 7.13 -17.59
CA ALA A 140 14.88 5.70 -17.92
C ALA A 140 14.17 4.80 -16.89
N ASP A 141 14.23 5.20 -15.61
CA ASP A 141 13.71 4.40 -14.49
C ASP A 141 12.58 5.12 -13.75
N GLN A 142 11.93 6.11 -14.39
CA GLN A 142 10.87 6.91 -13.79
C GLN A 142 9.74 7.20 -14.76
N ALA A 143 8.52 7.02 -14.28
CA ALA A 143 7.30 7.33 -15.00
C ALA A 143 6.29 8.00 -14.04
N THR A 144 5.39 8.81 -14.56
CA THR A 144 4.21 9.26 -13.83
C THR A 144 2.97 8.74 -14.53
N VAL A 145 2.16 7.96 -13.82
CA VAL A 145 0.84 7.53 -14.29
C VAL A 145 -0.18 8.41 -13.62
N THR A 146 -1.03 9.06 -14.42
CA THR A 146 -2.09 9.93 -13.92
C THR A 146 -3.43 9.26 -14.14
N PHE A 147 -4.22 9.17 -13.08
CA PHE A 147 -5.60 8.73 -13.11
C PHE A 147 -6.54 9.91 -12.94
N CYS A 148 -7.69 9.81 -13.56
CA CYS A 148 -8.87 10.52 -13.15
C CYS A 148 -9.72 9.55 -12.33
N THR A 149 -10.12 9.98 -11.14
CA THR A 149 -11.05 9.25 -10.27
C THR A 149 -12.32 10.06 -10.07
N ASP A 150 -13.45 9.38 -10.12
CA ASP A 150 -14.75 9.94 -9.80
C ASP A 150 -15.15 9.49 -8.39
N LEU A 151 -15.04 10.44 -7.45
CA LEU A 151 -15.32 10.25 -6.02
C LEU A 151 -16.64 10.90 -5.61
N GLY A 152 -17.57 11.11 -6.54
CA GLY A 152 -18.79 11.86 -6.28
C GLY A 152 -19.68 11.27 -5.18
N TYR A 153 -19.66 9.95 -5.03
CA TYR A 153 -20.47 9.19 -4.08
C TYR A 153 -19.69 8.77 -2.83
N TRP A 154 -18.45 9.21 -2.69
CA TRP A 154 -17.64 8.93 -1.51
C TRP A 154 -18.11 9.75 -0.32
N HIS A 155 -18.40 9.05 0.77
CA HIS A 155 -18.89 9.64 2.01
C HIS A 155 -18.40 8.84 3.21
N HIS A 156 -18.46 9.47 4.37
CA HIS A 156 -18.14 8.82 5.64
C HIS A 156 -19.19 7.76 5.99
N VAL A 157 -18.79 6.63 6.57
CA VAL A 157 -19.71 5.54 6.94
C VAL A 157 -20.80 6.00 7.91
N GLU A 158 -20.49 6.96 8.78
CA GLU A 158 -21.45 7.55 9.71
C GLU A 158 -22.46 8.49 9.02
N GLU A 159 -22.15 9.01 7.83
CA GLU A 159 -22.99 9.95 7.08
C GLU A 159 -24.15 9.24 6.37
N LYS A 160 -25.30 9.14 7.05
CA LYS A 160 -26.49 8.44 6.51
C LYS A 160 -27.22 9.21 5.40
N ASN A 161 -27.04 10.52 5.30
CA ASN A 161 -27.70 11.39 4.33
C ASN A 161 -26.67 12.27 3.62
N PHE A 162 -25.79 11.66 2.84
CA PHE A 162 -24.76 12.38 2.12
C PHE A 162 -25.29 13.04 0.83
N THR A 163 -24.61 14.08 0.40
CA THR A 163 -24.86 14.73 -0.89
C THR A 163 -23.74 14.38 -1.86
N VAL A 164 -24.10 14.07 -3.11
CA VAL A 164 -23.10 13.84 -4.17
C VAL A 164 -22.21 15.07 -4.35
N ARG A 165 -20.89 14.88 -4.24
CA ARG A 165 -19.89 15.95 -4.34
C ARG A 165 -19.96 16.62 -5.72
N GLN A 166 -19.82 17.95 -5.75
CA GLN A 166 -19.81 18.72 -7.00
C GLN A 166 -18.43 18.70 -7.67
N ASP A 167 -17.37 18.71 -6.87
CA ASP A 167 -15.96 18.58 -7.23
C ASP A 167 -15.53 17.10 -7.24
N ARG A 168 -16.35 16.25 -7.86
CA ARG A 168 -16.18 14.79 -7.85
C ARG A 168 -14.98 14.27 -8.64
N ALA A 169 -14.44 15.08 -9.54
CA ALA A 169 -13.29 14.71 -10.37
C ALA A 169 -11.99 14.95 -9.59
N ASN A 170 -11.21 13.89 -9.41
CA ASN A 170 -9.91 13.96 -8.76
C ASN A 170 -8.82 13.46 -9.71
N LEU A 171 -7.74 14.25 -9.86
CA LEU A 171 -6.57 13.82 -10.61
C LEU A 171 -5.53 13.29 -9.63
N GLU A 172 -5.20 12.01 -9.72
CA GLU A 172 -4.19 11.37 -8.88
C GLU A 172 -3.01 10.95 -9.72
N SER A 173 -1.82 11.40 -9.36
CA SER A 173 -0.60 11.07 -10.07
C SER A 173 0.31 10.19 -9.21
N TYR A 174 0.59 9.00 -9.72
CA TYR A 174 1.51 8.03 -9.16
C TYR A 174 2.85 8.19 -9.85
N VAL A 175 3.82 8.73 -9.12
CA VAL A 175 5.21 8.75 -9.56
C VAL A 175 5.80 7.38 -9.24
N LEU A 176 6.23 6.69 -10.28
CA LEU A 176 6.78 5.36 -10.21
C LEU A 176 8.28 5.39 -10.43
N LYS A 177 8.97 4.44 -9.78
CA LYS A 177 10.38 4.15 -10.02
C LYS A 177 10.55 2.69 -10.35
N ASN A 178 11.40 2.39 -11.33
CA ASN A 178 11.89 1.05 -11.56
C ASN A 178 13.08 0.81 -10.61
N VAL A 179 12.93 -0.14 -9.68
CA VAL A 179 13.94 -0.45 -8.67
C VAL A 179 14.16 -1.94 -8.56
N GLU A 180 15.41 -2.34 -8.26
CA GLU A 180 15.72 -3.71 -7.87
C GLU A 180 15.06 -4.01 -6.51
N SER A 181 14.26 -5.06 -6.44
CA SER A 181 13.56 -5.47 -5.22
C SER A 181 14.32 -6.56 -4.45
N GLY A 182 13.77 -6.99 -3.31
CA GLY A 182 14.40 -8.00 -2.45
C GLY A 182 14.58 -9.38 -3.10
N ASP A 183 13.98 -9.62 -4.26
CA ASP A 183 14.18 -10.82 -5.09
C ASP A 183 15.31 -10.68 -6.14
N GLY A 184 15.94 -9.50 -6.25
CA GLY A 184 16.98 -9.20 -7.25
C GLY A 184 16.44 -8.90 -8.64
N GLU A 185 15.11 -8.84 -8.83
CA GLU A 185 14.49 -8.41 -10.07
C GLU A 185 14.06 -6.94 -10.00
N HIS A 186 13.92 -6.33 -11.18
CA HIS A 186 13.51 -4.94 -11.33
C HIS A 186 11.99 -4.82 -11.41
N HIS A 187 11.41 -4.01 -10.54
CA HIS A 187 9.97 -3.81 -10.44
C HIS A 187 9.61 -2.32 -10.45
N TRP A 188 8.50 -1.99 -11.10
CA TRP A 188 7.92 -0.65 -11.02
C TRP A 188 7.15 -0.49 -9.72
N LEU A 189 7.62 0.40 -8.85
CA LEU A 189 7.01 0.69 -7.55
C LEU A 189 6.59 2.15 -7.46
N THR A 190 5.54 2.42 -6.68
CA THR A 190 5.07 3.77 -6.38
C THR A 190 6.05 4.44 -5.43
N ASP A 191 6.76 5.45 -5.92
CA ASP A 191 7.64 6.28 -5.11
C ASP A 191 6.90 7.43 -4.44
N ARG A 192 5.80 7.89 -5.04
CA ARG A 192 5.00 8.99 -4.50
C ARG A 192 3.61 9.02 -5.11
N LEU A 193 2.61 9.24 -4.25
CA LEU A 193 1.28 9.72 -4.65
C LEU A 193 1.21 11.25 -4.56
N ILE A 194 0.66 11.88 -5.58
CA ILE A 194 0.22 13.27 -5.60
C ILE A 194 -1.29 13.27 -5.77
N ASP A 195 -2.00 13.49 -4.66
CA ASP A 195 -3.47 13.63 -4.65
C ASP A 195 -3.85 15.03 -5.15
N ASN A 196 -4.94 15.13 -5.91
CA ASN A 196 -5.39 16.34 -6.61
C ASN A 196 -4.24 17.09 -7.31
N ASP A 197 -3.61 16.44 -8.30
CA ASP A 197 -2.40 16.93 -8.97
C ASP A 197 -2.67 18.20 -9.81
N GLY A 198 -2.53 19.34 -9.14
CA GLY A 198 -2.65 20.68 -9.71
C GLY A 198 -1.71 20.94 -10.90
N SER A 199 -0.57 20.26 -10.98
CA SER A 199 0.38 20.44 -12.10
C SER A 199 -0.15 19.90 -13.42
N ARG A 200 -1.11 18.96 -13.35
CA ARG A 200 -1.71 18.28 -14.50
C ARG A 200 -3.12 18.75 -14.81
N MET A 201 -3.70 19.61 -13.98
CA MET A 201 -5.02 20.21 -14.20
C MET A 201 -5.17 20.88 -15.56
N ALA A 202 -4.16 21.63 -16.02
CA ALA A 202 -4.23 22.28 -17.33
C ALA A 202 -4.30 21.27 -18.51
N LYS A 203 -3.69 20.09 -18.34
CA LYS A 203 -3.60 19.06 -19.39
C LYS A 203 -4.77 18.09 -19.36
N TYR A 204 -5.12 17.58 -18.17
CA TYR A 204 -6.10 16.50 -17.99
C TYR A 204 -7.38 16.93 -17.27
N GLY A 205 -7.38 18.08 -16.59
CA GLY A 205 -8.51 18.54 -15.77
C GLY A 205 -9.83 18.64 -16.52
N PRO A 206 -9.91 19.34 -17.67
CA PRO A 206 -11.17 19.48 -18.41
C PRO A 206 -11.78 18.14 -18.84
N GLU A 207 -10.96 17.20 -19.29
CA GLU A 207 -11.43 15.86 -19.68
C GLU A 207 -11.86 15.07 -18.44
N CYS A 208 -11.08 15.11 -17.36
CA CYS A 208 -11.41 14.44 -16.11
C CYS A 208 -12.73 14.93 -15.51
N THR A 209 -12.96 16.24 -15.46
CA THR A 209 -14.25 16.83 -15.00
C THR A 209 -15.42 16.38 -15.87
N LYS A 210 -15.23 16.33 -17.19
CA LYS A 210 -16.28 15.91 -18.13
C LYS A 210 -16.60 14.43 -17.98
N TRP A 211 -15.58 13.59 -17.79
CA TRP A 211 -15.72 12.14 -17.66
C TRP A 211 -16.30 11.73 -16.29
N SER A 212 -15.94 12.44 -15.22
CA SER A 212 -16.37 12.15 -13.84
C SER A 212 -17.82 12.57 -13.58
N GLN A 213 -18.78 11.94 -14.26
CA GLN A 213 -20.21 12.21 -14.10
C GLN A 213 -21.02 10.91 -13.89
N HIS A 214 -20.36 9.89 -13.36
CA HIS A 214 -20.93 8.56 -13.26
C HIS A 214 -22.08 8.50 -12.25
N ARG A 215 -22.89 7.45 -12.36
CA ARG A 215 -23.94 7.11 -11.41
C ARG A 215 -23.84 5.60 -11.13
N PRO A 216 -24.02 5.17 -9.87
CA PRO A 216 -24.08 3.74 -9.52
C PRO A 216 -25.16 3.00 -10.29
#